data_AF-A0A2I0DCX6-F1
#
_entry.id   AF-A0A2I0DCX6-F1
#
_cell.length_a   1.000
_cell.length_b   1.000
_cell.length_c   1.000
_cell.angle_alpha   90.00
_cell.angle_beta   90.00
_cell.angle_gamma   90.00
#
_symmetry.space_group_name_H-M   'P 1'
#
loop_
_entity.id
_entity.type
_entity.pdbx_description
1 polymer ?
#
loop_
_entity_poly.entity_id
_entity_poly.type
_entity_poly.pdbx_seq_one_letter_code
_entity_poly.pdbx_strand_id
1 'polypeptide(L)'
;MDLADRKIVGWSLSEDMTVKNTVWSAWLSAISIRNIKFNFIFHSDQGVQYAANKMSRVLREDIKITQSMSRKGNCWDNATAESLFKTIK
;
A
#
# COMPACT_ATOMS: atom_id res chain seq x y z
N MET A 1 -4.05 4.44 -1.07
CA MET A 1 -5.15 5.22 -1.69
C MET A 1 -6.07 4.24 -2.40
N ASP A 2 -7.38 4.47 -2.33
CA ASP A 2 -8.36 3.74 -3.13
C ASP A 2 -8.42 4.37 -4.52
N LEU A 3 -8.12 3.60 -5.58
CA LEU A 3 -8.06 4.16 -6.94
C LEU A 3 -9.44 4.43 -7.54
N ALA A 4 -10.51 3.82 -7.01
CA ALA A 4 -11.86 4.01 -7.54
C ALA A 4 -12.38 5.44 -7.32
N ASP A 5 -12.11 6.01 -6.15
CA ASP A 5 -12.57 7.36 -5.76
C ASP A 5 -11.45 8.30 -5.29
N ARG A 6 -10.19 7.87 -5.42
CA ARG A 6 -8.98 8.60 -4.98
C ARG A 6 -8.93 8.91 -3.48
N LYS A 7 -9.76 8.26 -2.66
CA LYS A 7 -9.77 8.50 -1.22
C LYS A 7 -8.51 7.93 -0.55
N ILE A 8 -7.92 8.71 0.36
CA ILE A 8 -6.91 8.19 1.30
C ILE A 8 -7.64 7.46 2.41
N VAL A 9 -7.51 6.14 2.41
CA VAL A 9 -8.23 5.25 3.33
C VAL A 9 -7.36 4.76 4.49
N GLY A 10 -6.05 5.04 4.49
CA GLY A 10 -5.15 4.69 5.57
C GLY A 10 -3.80 5.37 5.40
N TRP A 11 -3.17 5.72 6.52
CA TRP A 11 -1.86 6.37 6.60
C TRP A 11 -1.19 6.02 7.94
N SER A 12 0.12 6.22 8.02
CA SER A 12 0.90 6.07 9.25
C SER A 12 2.08 7.03 9.23
N LEU A 13 2.45 7.56 10.39
CA LEU A 13 3.66 8.35 10.61
C LEU A 13 4.48 7.68 11.69
N SER A 14 5.78 7.59 11.47
CA SER A 14 6.73 6.92 12.36
C SER A 14 8.08 7.64 12.30
N GLU A 15 8.83 7.60 13.39
CA GLU A 15 10.23 8.06 13.45
C GLU A 15 11.19 7.00 12.89
N ASP A 16 10.71 5.77 12.67
CA ASP A 16 11.45 4.68 12.04
C ASP A 16 10.84 4.23 10.71
N MET A 17 11.63 3.50 9.93
CA MET A 17 11.26 2.95 8.63
C MET A 17 10.81 1.48 8.72
N THR A 18 10.41 1.00 9.91
CA THR A 18 10.06 -0.41 10.08
C THR A 18 8.75 -0.75 9.37
N VAL A 19 8.65 -1.96 8.82
CA VAL A 19 7.42 -2.46 8.18
C VAL A 19 6.21 -2.33 9.10
N LYS A 20 6.40 -2.62 10.39
CA LYS A 20 5.34 -2.58 11.40
C LYS A 20 4.77 -1.16 11.52
N ASN A 21 5.62 -0.17 11.73
CA ASN A 21 5.19 1.20 12.05
C ASN A 21 4.83 2.02 10.80
N THR A 22 5.20 1.54 9.61
CA THR A 22 4.90 2.20 8.34
C THR A 22 3.73 1.53 7.61
N VAL A 23 4.02 0.70 6.62
CA VAL A 23 3.04 0.12 5.69
C VAL A 23 2.03 -0.79 6.39
N TRP A 24 2.43 -1.56 7.40
CA TRP A 24 1.50 -2.43 8.12
C TRP A 24 0.46 -1.61 8.90
N SER A 25 0.89 -0.61 9.67
CA SER A 25 -0.05 0.26 10.40
C SER A 25 -1.02 0.98 9.45
N ALA A 26 -0.52 1.50 8.34
CA ALA A 26 -1.37 2.14 7.33
C ALA A 26 -2.36 1.14 6.69
N TRP A 27 -1.92 -0.09 6.47
CA TRP A 27 -2.76 -1.19 5.97
C TRP A 27 -3.91 -1.52 6.95
N LEU A 28 -3.62 -1.66 8.25
CA LEU A 28 -4.64 -1.90 9.26
C LEU A 28 -5.69 -0.78 9.33
N SER A 29 -5.26 0.47 9.15
CA SER A 29 -6.19 1.61 9.04
C SER A 29 -7.04 1.54 7.78
N ALA A 30 -6.47 1.11 6.65
CA ALA A 30 -7.20 0.97 5.39
C ALA A 30 -8.32 -0.07 5.46
N ILE A 31 -8.04 -1.24 6.05
CA ILE A 31 -9.02 -2.33 6.14
C ILE A 31 -10.12 -2.08 7.19
N SER A 32 -9.91 -1.17 8.14
CA SER A 32 -10.96 -0.77 9.08
C SER A 32 -11.93 0.23 8.46
N ILE A 33 -11.49 1.00 7.46
CA ILE A 33 -12.30 2.01 6.76
C ILE A 33 -13.00 1.41 5.53
N ARG A 34 -12.32 0.52 4.80
CA ARG A 34 -12.86 -0.15 3.61
C ARG A 34 -13.06 -1.62 3.87
N ASN A 35 -14.21 -2.14 3.46
CA ASN A 35 -14.45 -3.57 3.44
C ASN A 35 -13.65 -4.20 2.28
N ILE A 36 -12.40 -4.58 2.55
CA ILE A 36 -11.56 -5.29 1.58
C ILE A 36 -12.06 -6.73 1.45
N LYS A 37 -12.34 -7.16 0.22
CA LYS A 37 -12.82 -8.50 -0.09
C LYS A 37 -11.75 -9.32 -0.82
N PHE A 38 -12.04 -10.60 -1.00
CA PHE A 38 -11.30 -11.50 -1.89
C PHE A 38 -11.09 -10.85 -3.28
N ASN A 39 -9.91 -11.05 -3.88
CA ASN A 39 -9.47 -10.50 -5.18
C ASN A 39 -9.16 -8.99 -5.24
N PHE A 40 -8.98 -8.32 -4.11
CA PHE A 40 -8.41 -6.97 -4.14
C PHE A 40 -6.94 -7.00 -4.56
N ILE A 41 -6.50 -5.91 -5.19
CA ILE A 41 -5.10 -5.70 -5.56
C ILE A 41 -4.50 -4.67 -4.62
N PHE A 42 -3.41 -5.05 -3.96
CA PHE A 42 -2.53 -4.12 -3.27
C PHE A 42 -1.39 -3.77 -4.23
N HIS A 43 -1.41 -2.56 -4.79
CA HIS A 43 -0.35 -2.08 -5.68
C HIS A 43 0.60 -1.12 -4.94
N SER A 44 1.90 -1.32 -5.12
CA SER A 44 2.95 -0.42 -4.61
C SER A 44 4.12 -0.30 -5.60
N ASP A 45 5.06 0.59 -5.30
CA ASP A 45 6.41 0.49 -5.87
C ASP A 45 7.19 -0.70 -5.27
N GLN A 46 8.47 -0.81 -5.62
CA GLN A 46 9.38 -1.85 -5.11
C GLN A 46 10.10 -1.44 -3.81
N GLY A 47 9.55 -0.52 -3.02
CA GLY A 47 10.13 -0.13 -1.74
C GLY A 47 10.29 -1.31 -0.77
N VAL A 48 11.39 -1.31 0.00
CA VAL A 48 11.77 -2.43 0.88
C VAL A 48 10.68 -2.82 1.88
N GLN A 49 9.92 -1.85 2.38
CA GLN A 49 8.83 -2.12 3.33
C GLN A 49 7.67 -2.88 2.69
N TYR A 50 7.35 -2.55 1.43
CA TYR A 50 6.30 -3.21 0.65
C TYR A 50 6.74 -4.62 0.20
N ALA A 51 8.00 -4.75 -0.21
CA ALA A 51 8.58 -6.03 -0.66
C ALA A 51 8.97 -6.97 0.50
N ALA A 52 8.89 -6.52 1.75
CA ALA A 52 9.25 -7.33 2.90
C ALA A 52 8.35 -8.57 3.04
N ASN A 53 8.95 -9.72 3.37
CA ASN A 53 8.25 -10.99 3.63
C ASN A 53 7.06 -10.83 4.58
N LYS A 54 7.21 -9.95 5.57
CA LYS A 54 6.18 -9.63 6.56
C LYS A 54 4.90 -9.09 5.89
N MET A 55 5.01 -8.18 4.91
CA MET A 55 3.87 -7.65 4.17
C MET A 55 3.29 -8.69 3.20
N SER A 56 4.13 -9.39 2.45
CA SER A 56 3.67 -10.40 1.51
C SER A 56 2.87 -11.51 2.19
N ARG A 57 3.24 -11.90 3.42
CA ARG A 57 2.48 -12.87 4.23
C ARG A 57 1.11 -12.33 4.63
N VAL A 58 1.03 -11.12 5.20
CA VAL A 58 -0.25 -10.48 5.58
C VAL A 58 -1.22 -10.42 4.41
N LEU A 59 -0.75 -9.94 3.26
CA LEU A 59 -1.61 -9.79 2.09
C LEU A 59 -2.13 -11.14 1.58
N ARG A 60 -1.27 -12.17 1.60
CA ARG A 60 -1.62 -13.49 1.07
C ARG A 60 -2.49 -14.32 2.03
N GLU A 61 -2.17 -14.33 3.32
CA GLU A 61 -2.72 -15.26 4.30
C GLU A 61 -4.04 -14.76 4.91
N ASP A 62 -4.16 -13.47 5.21
CA ASP A 62 -5.31 -12.96 5.98
C ASP A 62 -6.56 -12.76 5.11
N ILE A 63 -6.40 -12.17 3.92
CA ILE A 63 -7.53 -11.67 3.10
C ILE A 63 -7.46 -12.19 1.64
N LYS A 64 -6.41 -12.96 1.29
CA LYS A 64 -6.11 -13.43 -0.09
C LYS A 64 -6.08 -12.28 -1.10
N ILE A 65 -5.29 -11.27 -0.79
CA ILE A 65 -5.08 -10.08 -1.63
C ILE A 65 -3.92 -10.35 -2.59
N THR A 66 -4.08 -9.91 -3.83
CA THR A 66 -3.02 -9.97 -4.82
C THR A 66 -2.07 -8.81 -4.62
N GLN A 67 -0.83 -9.09 -4.23
CA GLN A 67 0.23 -8.09 -4.24
C GLN A 67 0.69 -7.84 -5.69
N SER A 68 0.72 -6.57 -6.08
CA SER A 68 1.20 -6.09 -7.37
C SER A 68 2.26 -5.02 -7.11
N MET A 69 3.37 -5.04 -7.85
CA MET A 69 4.41 -4.03 -7.71
C MET A 69 4.79 -3.44 -9.07
N SER A 70 5.12 -2.15 -9.09
CA SER A 70 5.56 -1.44 -10.30
C SER A 70 6.77 -2.11 -10.95
N ARG A 71 6.87 -2.07 -12.28
CA ARG A 71 8.05 -2.57 -13.00
C ARG A 71 9.23 -1.61 -12.82
N LYS A 72 10.44 -2.16 -12.81
CA LYS A 72 11.67 -1.35 -12.75
C LYS A 72 11.74 -0.44 -13.98
N GLY A 73 11.91 0.86 -13.78
CA GLY A 73 12.00 1.86 -14.86
C GLY A 73 10.66 2.29 -15.47
N ASN A 74 9.52 1.91 -14.87
CA ASN A 74 8.20 2.32 -15.34
C ASN A 74 7.52 3.27 -14.33
N CYS A 75 7.60 4.58 -14.57
CA CYS A 75 6.97 5.59 -13.71
C CYS A 75 5.45 5.61 -13.77
N TRP A 76 4.84 5.07 -14.83
CA TRP A 76 3.40 5.11 -15.02
C TRP A 76 2.63 4.25 -14.01
N ASP A 77 3.25 3.18 -13.52
CA ASP A 77 2.63 2.24 -12.58
C ASP A 77 2.32 2.91 -11.23
N ASN A 78 3.15 3.87 -10.80
CA ASN A 78 3.02 4.55 -9.50
C ASN A 78 2.57 6.03 -9.61
N ALA A 79 2.27 6.51 -10.82
CA ALA A 79 1.99 7.92 -11.10
C ALA A 79 0.87 8.52 -10.22
N THR A 80 -0.14 7.72 -9.84
CA THR A 80 -1.23 8.18 -8.98
C THR A 80 -0.77 8.48 -7.56
N ALA A 81 0.08 7.64 -6.98
CA ALA A 81 0.68 7.88 -5.67
C ALA A 81 1.67 9.04 -5.72
N GLU A 82 2.49 9.13 -6.77
CA GLU A 82 3.44 10.23 -6.95
C GLU A 82 2.74 11.60 -7.06
N SER A 83 1.63 11.66 -7.81
CA SER A 83 0.80 12.87 -7.94
C SER A 83 0.20 13.32 -6.60
N LEU A 84 -0.23 12.36 -5.78
CA LEU A 84 -0.69 12.65 -4.42
C LEU A 84 0.43 13.26 -3.57
N PHE A 85 1.61 12.63 -3.53
CA PHE A 85 2.73 13.13 -2.75
C PHE A 85 3.20 14.52 -3.22
N LYS A 86 3.12 14.80 -4.52
CA LYS A 86 3.37 16.14 -5.06
C LYS A 86 2.38 17.19 -4.54
N THR A 87 1.14 16.80 -4.26
CA THR A 87 0.08 17.70 -3.78
C THR A 87 0.20 18.03 -2.29
N ILE A 88 0.71 17.09 -1.49
CA ILE A 88 0.82 17.23 -0.03
C ILE A 88 2.18 17.84 0.38
N LYS A 89 3.12 17.98 -0.56
CA LYS A 89 4.46 18.52 -0.31
C LYS A 89 4.47 20.03 -0.09
#